data_AF-A0AAW7MGH2-F1
#
_entry.id   AF-A0AAW7MGH2-F1
#
_cell.length_a   1.000
_cell.length_b   1.000
_cell.length_c   1.000
_cell.angle_alpha   90.00
_cell.angle_beta   90.00
_cell.angle_gamma   90.00
#
_symmetry.space_group_name_H-M   'P 1'
#
loop_
_entity.id
_entity.type
_entity.pdbx_description
1 polymer ?
#
loop_
_entity_poly.entity_id
_entity_poly.type
_entity_poly.pdbx_seq_one_letter_code
_entity_poly.pdbx_strand_id
1 'polypeptide(L)' 'MLCEQCNTTDGTVKRTLQLPKEFSYSPEEIRAFVEPIPHGWHIVNYQRAAQIYESVRRCPPPVIPGAHM' A
#
# COMPACT_ATOMS: atom_id res chain seq x y z
N MET A 1 -1.83 -11.85 -9.65
CA MET A 1 -2.76 -12.43 -8.64
C MET A 1 -2.31 -11.92 -7.28
N LEU A 2 -3.01 -10.96 -6.68
CA LEU A 2 -2.79 -10.55 -5.28
C LEU A 2 -3.66 -11.45 -4.38
N CYS A 3 -3.10 -11.94 -3.29
CA CYS A 3 -3.86 -12.67 -2.27
C CYS A 3 -4.84 -11.72 -1.55
N GLU A 4 -5.96 -12.26 -1.07
CA GLU A 4 -6.98 -11.53 -0.30
C GLU A 4 -6.40 -10.67 0.83
N GLN A 5 -5.38 -11.17 1.52
CA GLN A 5 -4.68 -10.46 2.60
C GLN A 5 -3.99 -9.18 2.12
N CYS A 6 -3.44 -9.16 0.91
CA CYS A 6 -2.81 -7.96 0.35
C CYS A 6 -3.87 -6.90 -0.02
N ASN A 7 -5.04 -7.32 -0.51
CA ASN A 7 -6.17 -6.41 -0.77
C ASN A 7 -6.72 -5.81 0.53
N THR A 8 -6.80 -6.61 1.60
CA THR A 8 -7.20 -6.09 2.92
C THR A 8 -6.15 -5.15 3.52
N THR A 9 -4.87 -5.36 3.20
CA THR A 9 -3.77 -4.57 3.76
C THR A 9 -3.83 -3.10 3.33
N ASP A 10 -4.12 -2.81 2.06
CA ASP A 10 -4.31 -1.43 1.59
C ASP A 10 -5.41 -0.71 2.39
N GLY A 11 -6.57 -1.34 2.55
CA GLY A 11 -7.67 -0.79 3.34
C GLY A 11 -7.33 -0.59 4.82
N THR A 12 -6.55 -1.49 5.42
CA THR A 12 -6.09 -1.37 6.81
C THR A 12 -5.10 -0.23 6.98
N VAL A 13 -4.09 -0.14 6.11
CA VAL A 13 -3.07 0.92 6.14
C VAL A 13 -3.70 2.29 5.96
N LYS A 14 -4.64 2.45 5.02
CA LYS A 14 -5.33 3.72 4.79
C LYS A 14 -6.14 4.16 6.01
N ARG A 15 -6.79 3.23 6.72
CA ARG A 15 -7.50 3.55 7.96
C ARG A 15 -6.55 3.93 9.10
N THR A 16 -5.45 3.18 9.28
CA THR A 16 -4.48 3.44 10.34
C THR A 16 -3.73 4.75 10.13
N LEU A 17 -3.36 5.07 8.90
CA LEU A 17 -2.61 6.29 8.54
C LEU A 17 -3.52 7.47 8.13
N GLN A 18 -4.85 7.30 8.18
CA GLN A 18 -5.84 8.30 7.77
C GLN A 18 -5.58 8.90 6.37
N LEU A 19 -5.24 8.03 5.41
CA LEU A 19 -4.92 8.42 4.04
C LEU A 19 -6.18 8.77 3.23
N PRO A 20 -6.07 9.60 2.18
CA PRO A 20 -7.18 9.92 1.29
C PRO A 20 -7.82 8.66 0.70
N LYS A 21 -9.13 8.65 0.55
CA LYS A 21 -9.85 7.50 -0.04
C LYS A 21 -9.49 7.25 -1.50
N GLU A 22 -9.11 8.29 -2.22
CA GLU A 22 -8.69 8.25 -3.62
C GLU A 22 -7.26 7.73 -3.79
N PHE A 23 -6.50 7.60 -2.70
CA PHE A 23 -5.18 7.01 -2.72
C PHE A 23 -5.28 5.48 -2.62
N SER A 24 -4.53 4.79 -3.47
CA SER A 24 -4.36 3.34 -3.43
C SER A 24 -2.90 3.02 -3.73
N TYR A 25 -2.32 2.11 -2.94
CA TYR A 25 -0.97 1.63 -3.19
C TYR A 25 -0.96 0.66 -4.37
N SER A 26 0.05 0.78 -5.22
CA SER A 26 0.32 -0.19 -6.28
C SER A 26 0.79 -1.52 -5.68
N PRO A 27 0.62 -2.65 -6.39
CA PRO A 27 1.11 -3.96 -5.93
C PRO A 27 2.59 -3.99 -5.51
N GLU A 28 3.44 -3.24 -6.20
CA GLU A 28 4.87 -3.13 -5.92
C GLU A 28 5.13 -2.35 -4.63
N GLU A 29 4.36 -1.29 -4.39
CA GLU A 29 4.41 -0.49 -3.16
C GLU A 29 3.92 -1.31 -1.97
N ILE A 30 2.81 -2.05 -2.13
CA ILE A 30 2.30 -2.97 -1.11
C ILE A 30 3.40 -3.99 -0.74
N ARG A 31 4.08 -4.59 -1.72
CA ARG A 31 5.21 -5.50 -1.44
C ARG A 31 6.38 -4.82 -0.70
N ALA A 32 6.55 -3.51 -0.84
CA ALA A 32 7.63 -2.79 -0.19
C ALA A 32 7.38 -2.53 1.30
N PHE A 33 6.13 -2.56 1.77
CA PHE A 33 5.77 -2.37 3.18
C PHE A 33 5.04 -3.56 3.82
N VAL A 34 4.74 -4.61 3.05
CA VAL A 34 4.16 -5.86 3.54
C VAL A 34 5.22 -6.93 3.56
N GLU A 35 5.49 -7.47 4.74
CA GLU A 35 6.38 -8.61 4.92
C GLU A 35 5.56 -9.91 4.99
N PRO A 36 5.67 -10.79 3.99
CA PRO A 36 4.92 -12.02 3.97
C PRO A 36 5.49 -13.04 4.97
N ILE A 37 4.76 -13.28 6.07
CA ILE A 37 5.08 -14.35 7.01
C ILE A 37 4.46 -15.68 6.52
N PRO A 38 5.25 -16.74 6.27
CA PRO A 38 4.70 -18.06 5.99
C PRO A 38 3.97 -18.61 7.22
N HIS A 39 2.78 -19.17 7.01
CA HIS A 39 1.88 -19.68 8.08
C HIS A 39 1.42 -18.65 9.12
N GLY A 40 1.54 -17.34 8.83
CA GLY A 40 1.15 -16.28 9.75
C GLY A 40 0.50 -15.10 9.05
N TRP A 41 0.08 -14.12 9.86
CA TRP A 41 -0.41 -12.84 9.37
C TRP A 41 0.76 -12.03 8.81
N HIS A 42 0.56 -11.42 7.64
CA HIS A 42 1.56 -10.53 7.06
C HIS A 42 1.82 -9.34 7.99
N ILE A 43 3.10 -9.01 8.18
CA ILE A 43 3.48 -7.86 8.99
C ILE A 43 3.44 -6.63 8.10
N VAL A 44 2.74 -5.60 8.57
CA VAL A 44 2.59 -4.34 7.84
C VAL A 44 3.50 -3.29 8.48
N ASN A 45 4.43 -2.77 7.70
CA ASN A 45 5.30 -1.68 8.12
C ASN A 45 4.64 -0.33 7.82
N TYR A 46 3.90 0.19 8.80
CA TYR A 46 3.19 1.47 8.67
C TYR A 46 4.12 2.67 8.44
N GLN A 47 5.34 2.64 9.00
CA GLN A 47 6.32 3.72 8.76
C GLN A 47 6.78 3.73 7.30
N ARG A 48 7.04 2.55 6.74
CA ARG A 48 7.39 2.39 5.32
C ARG A 48 6.25 2.81 4.41
N ALA A 49 5.01 2.46 4.74
CA ALA A 49 3.83 2.89 4.02
C ALA A 49 3.68 4.42 4.02
N ALA A 50 3.86 5.08 5.17
CA ALA A 50 3.83 6.54 5.26
C ALA A 50 4.92 7.22 4.42
N GLN A 51 6.15 6.66 4.39
CA GLN A 51 7.25 7.17 3.56
C GLN A 51 6.94 7.07 2.06
N ILE A 52 6.32 5.96 1.63
CA ILE A 52 5.89 5.77 0.25
C ILE A 52 4.81 6.79 -0.10
N TYR A 53 3.79 6.95 0.76
CA TYR A 53 2.76 7.96 0.58
C TYR A 53 3.33 9.39 0.47
N GLU A 54 4.25 9.77 1.35
CA GLU A 54 4.91 11.08 1.28
C GLU A 54 5.73 11.27 -0.01
N SER A 55 6.40 10.21 -0.47
CA SER A 55 7.18 10.25 -1.71
C SER A 55 6.26 10.42 -2.93
N VAL A 56 5.16 9.66 -3.00
CA VAL A 56 4.15 9.77 -4.05
C VAL A 56 3.48 11.15 -4.02
N ARG A 57 3.20 11.69 -2.83
CA ARG A 57 2.60 13.03 -2.70
C ARG A 57 3.54 14.14 -3.18
N ARG A 58 4.86 14.00 -2.97
CA ARG A 58 5.88 14.97 -3.42
C ARG A 58 6.21 14.83 -4.90
N CYS A 59 6.16 13.61 -5.43
CA CYS A 59 6.43 13.29 -6.83
C CYS A 59 5.38 12.28 -7.28
N PRO A 60 4.21 12.74 -7.77
CA PRO A 60 3.21 11.83 -8.28
C PRO A 60 3.84 11.08 -9.47
N PRO A 61 3.85 9.73 -9.46
CA PRO A 61 4.27 8.99 -10.64
C PRO A 61 3.36 9.40 -11.81
N PRO A 62 3.85 9.38 -13.05
CA PRO A 62 2.99 9.56 -14.21
C PRO A 62 1.83 8.58 -14.08
N VAL A 63 0.60 9.10 -14.01
CA VAL A 63 -0.61 8.30 -13.87
C VAL A 63 -0.70 7.40 -15.10
N ILE A 64 -0.21 6.17 -14.99
CA ILE A 64 -0.43 5.13 -15.99
C ILE A 64 -1.90 4.73 -15.79
N PRO A 65 -2.79 4.96 -16.78
CA PRO A 65 -4.21 4.65 -16.64
C PRO A 65 -4.35 3.13 -16.44
N GLY A 66 -4.57 2.73 -15.18
CA GLY A 66 -4.69 1.33 -14.76
C GLY A 66 -4.00 0.96 -13.44
N ALA A 67 -3.16 1.81 -12.86
CA ALA A 67 -2.44 1.50 -11.60
C ALA A 67 -3.10 2.08 -10.32
N HIS A 68 -4.01 3.06 -10.45
CA HIS A 68 -4.74 3.66 -9.34
C HIS A 68 -6.25 3.61 -9.60
N MET A 69 -6.83 2.42 -9.51
CA MET A 69 -8.27 2.22 -9.43
C MET A 69 -8.59 1.22 -8.32
#